data_AF-A0A382L3Q4-F1
#
_entry.id   AF-A0A382L3Q4-F1
#
_cell.length_a   1.000
_cell.length_b   1.000
_cell.length_c   1.000
_cell.angle_alpha   90.00
_cell.angle_beta   90.00
_cell.angle_gamma   90.00
#
_symmetry.space_group_name_H-M   'P 1'
#
loop_
_entity.id
_entity.type
_entity.pdbx_description
1 polymer ?
#
loop_
_entity_poly.entity_id
_entity_poly.type
_entity_poly.pdbx_seq_one_letter_code
_entity_poly.pdbx_strand_id
1 'polypeptide(L)'
;VVTEPGIKQLCLSGWGYTCKVMLLRIQRDEYTENFRVPHYRDSIRNHKIFDLGQFEFQSGSVLPNAKLAYKTLGKLNEDKSNAILIAHPVGGTHENAERIHLEGNGRAISEDKHFIVAPNMFGNGLSSSPSNTSAPFDGPNFPAVTIYDNVRAQHKLVTEELSISKLKLVTG
;
A
#
# COMPACT_ATOMS: atom_id res chain seq x y z
N VAL A 1 -2.51 -43.11 -10.83
CA VAL A 1 -3.78 -43.19 -10.07
C VAL A 1 -3.86 -42.01 -9.14
N VAL A 2 -4.39 -40.90 -9.63
CA VAL A 2 -5.19 -39.91 -8.89
C VAL A 2 -6.15 -39.40 -9.95
N THR A 3 -7.41 -39.80 -9.82
CA THR A 3 -8.51 -39.47 -10.73
C THR A 3 -9.11 -38.14 -10.28
N GLU A 4 -9.12 -37.14 -11.16
CA GLU A 4 -9.92 -35.92 -10.97
C GLU A 4 -11.42 -36.26 -10.96
N PRO A 5 -12.22 -35.79 -9.98
CA PRO A 5 -13.66 -35.79 -10.09
C PRO A 5 -14.14 -34.38 -10.42
N GLY A 6 -14.76 -34.15 -11.58
CA GLY A 6 -15.53 -32.91 -11.73
C GLY A 6 -15.99 -32.46 -13.11
N ILE A 7 -15.40 -32.92 -14.21
CA ILE A 7 -15.85 -32.48 -15.54
C ILE A 7 -16.98 -33.41 -16.02
N LYS A 8 -18.22 -33.08 -15.67
CA LYS A 8 -19.38 -33.61 -16.41
C LYS A 8 -19.47 -32.87 -17.75
N GLN A 9 -18.88 -33.47 -18.78
CA GLN A 9 -19.15 -33.07 -20.16
C GLN A 9 -20.58 -33.45 -20.51
N LEU A 10 -21.49 -32.47 -20.47
CA LEU A 10 -22.86 -32.65 -20.94
C LEU A 10 -22.87 -32.56 -22.47
N CYS A 11 -22.70 -33.69 -23.15
CA CYS A 11 -23.06 -33.79 -24.57
C CYS A 11 -24.58 -33.76 -24.68
N LEU A 12 -25.14 -32.64 -25.14
CA LEU A 12 -26.50 -32.57 -25.65
C LEU A 12 -26.43 -32.43 -27.17
N SER A 13 -26.77 -33.51 -27.86
CA SER A 13 -27.14 -33.52 -29.27
C SER A 13 -28.51 -32.83 -29.45
N GLY A 14 -28.69 -32.09 -30.54
CA GLY A 14 -30.03 -31.66 -30.99
C GLY A 14 -30.11 -30.19 -31.38
N TRP A 15 -30.56 -29.95 -32.60
CA TRP A 15 -30.72 -28.64 -33.23
C TRP A 15 -31.82 -27.80 -32.55
N GLY A 16 -31.56 -26.50 -32.38
CA GLY A 16 -32.59 -25.53 -31.97
C GLY A 16 -32.01 -24.29 -31.29
N TYR A 17 -32.10 -23.15 -31.97
CA TYR A 17 -31.63 -21.85 -31.50
C TYR A 17 -32.44 -21.36 -30.28
N THR A 18 -31.87 -21.47 -29.07
CA THR A 18 -32.12 -20.54 -27.96
C THR A 18 -30.93 -20.57 -27.00
N CYS A 19 -30.13 -19.51 -26.98
CA CYS A 19 -29.11 -19.31 -25.94
C CYS A 19 -29.82 -18.99 -24.61
N LYS A 20 -29.96 -20.00 -23.74
CA LYS A 20 -30.37 -19.80 -22.36
C LYS A 20 -29.12 -19.40 -21.57
N VAL A 21 -29.01 -18.12 -21.20
CA VAL A 21 -27.94 -17.64 -20.31
C VAL A 21 -28.14 -18.33 -18.96
N MET A 22 -27.36 -19.38 -18.72
CA MET A 22 -27.31 -20.07 -17.43
C MET A 22 -26.47 -19.22 -16.50
N LEU A 23 -27.13 -18.41 -15.68
CA LEU A 23 -26.54 -17.76 -14.51
C LEU A 23 -26.08 -18.86 -13.54
N LEU A 24 -24.83 -19.28 -13.71
CA LEU A 24 -24.14 -20.12 -12.73
C LEU A 24 -23.96 -19.28 -11.46
N ARG A 25 -24.90 -19.46 -10.54
CA ARG A 25 -24.81 -19.02 -9.16
C ARG A 25 -23.63 -19.79 -8.55
N ILE A 26 -22.47 -19.15 -8.46
CA ILE A 26 -21.29 -19.70 -7.76
C ILE A 26 -21.74 -19.96 -6.32
N GLN A 27 -22.02 -21.22 -5.99
CA GLN A 27 -22.15 -21.64 -4.60
C GLN A 27 -20.75 -21.51 -3.99
N ARG A 28 -20.61 -20.60 -3.02
CA ARG A 28 -19.42 -20.52 -2.17
C ARG A 28 -19.40 -21.77 -1.32
N ASP A 29 -18.51 -22.71 -1.63
CA ASP A 29 -18.24 -23.86 -0.77
C ASP A 29 -17.49 -23.40 0.48
N GLU A 30 -17.78 -24.06 1.60
CA GLU A 30 -17.25 -23.83 2.96
C GLU A 30 -15.69 -23.84 3.01
N TYR A 31 -15.04 -24.50 2.03
CA TYR A 31 -13.59 -24.49 1.86
C TYR A 31 -12.99 -23.15 1.41
N THR A 32 -13.81 -22.21 0.94
CA THR A 32 -13.35 -20.87 0.53
C THR A 32 -13.27 -19.87 1.69
N GLU A 33 -13.78 -20.20 2.88
CA GLU A 33 -13.79 -19.27 4.01
C GLU A 33 -12.41 -19.09 4.66
N ASN A 34 -11.52 -20.10 4.56
CA ASN A 34 -10.22 -20.09 5.26
C ASN A 34 -8.99 -20.07 4.34
N PHE A 35 -9.16 -20.06 3.02
CA PHE A 35 -8.04 -19.87 2.10
C PHE A 35 -7.76 -18.38 1.90
N ARG A 36 -7.13 -17.75 2.90
CA ARG A 36 -6.58 -16.40 2.73
C ARG A 36 -5.34 -16.50 1.85
N VAL A 37 -5.47 -16.23 0.56
CA VAL A 37 -4.31 -16.00 -0.30
C VAL A 37 -3.51 -14.84 0.32
N PRO A 38 -2.22 -15.01 0.65
CA PRO A 38 -1.42 -13.93 1.18
C PRO A 38 -1.49 -12.74 0.23
N HIS A 39 -1.87 -11.57 0.75
CA HIS A 39 -1.84 -10.38 -0.09
C HIS A 39 -0.37 -10.03 -0.35
N TYR A 40 -0.01 -9.56 -1.55
CA TYR A 40 1.38 -9.16 -1.86
C TYR A 40 1.96 -8.16 -0.83
N ARG A 41 1.11 -7.36 -0.18
CA ARG A 41 1.53 -6.46 0.91
C ARG A 41 2.08 -7.18 2.14
N ASP A 42 1.67 -8.42 2.38
CA ASP A 42 2.16 -9.26 3.48
C ASP A 42 3.62 -9.71 3.26
N SER A 43 4.11 -9.69 2.00
CA SER A 43 5.52 -9.95 1.68
C SER A 43 6.42 -8.73 1.82
N ILE A 44 5.87 -7.51 1.88
CA ILE A 44 6.66 -6.27 1.98
C ILE A 44 7.04 -6.04 3.45
N ARG A 45 8.24 -6.48 3.83
CA ARG A 45 8.72 -6.45 5.22
C ARG A 45 9.78 -5.38 5.49
N ASN A 46 10.41 -4.87 4.43
CA ASN A 46 11.58 -3.99 4.55
C ASN A 46 11.20 -2.51 4.71
N HIS A 47 10.48 -2.18 5.78
CA HIS A 47 10.09 -0.80 6.09
C HIS A 47 10.10 -0.56 7.60
N LYS A 48 10.10 0.71 7.98
CA LYS A 48 9.92 1.17 9.36
C LYS A 48 8.50 1.69 9.54
N ILE A 49 8.02 1.68 10.79
CA ILE A 49 6.75 2.28 11.16
C ILE A 49 7.04 3.50 12.04
N PHE A 50 6.54 4.65 11.62
CA PHE A 50 6.46 5.85 12.45
C PHE A 50 5.07 5.90 13.09
N ASP A 51 5.03 6.01 14.42
CA ASP A 51 3.79 6.19 15.17
C ASP A 51 3.39 7.66 15.13
N LEU A 52 2.31 7.98 14.43
CA LEU A 52 1.77 9.34 14.35
C LEU A 52 0.91 9.66 15.58
N GLY A 53 0.56 8.66 16.40
CA GLY A 53 -0.41 8.79 17.48
C GLY A 53 -1.78 9.23 16.96
N GLN A 54 -2.41 10.16 17.69
CA GLN A 54 -3.70 10.70 17.30
C GLN A 54 -3.58 11.59 16.05
N PHE A 55 -4.26 11.20 14.98
CA PHE A 55 -4.27 11.93 13.72
C PHE A 55 -5.69 12.34 13.33
N GLU A 56 -5.90 13.65 13.22
CA GLU A 56 -7.14 14.24 12.71
C GLU A 56 -7.04 14.44 11.19
N PHE A 57 -7.96 13.82 10.47
CA PHE A 57 -8.10 13.93 9.02
C PHE A 57 -8.86 15.19 8.63
N GLN A 58 -8.68 15.67 7.40
CA GLN A 58 -9.40 16.82 6.86
C GLN A 58 -10.93 16.63 6.88
N SER A 59 -11.41 15.38 6.89
CA SER A 59 -12.83 15.03 7.06
C SER A 59 -13.39 15.30 8.47
N GLY A 60 -12.54 15.61 9.45
CA GLY A 60 -12.90 15.77 10.87
C GLY A 60 -12.85 14.47 11.67
N SER A 61 -12.67 13.32 11.01
CA SER A 61 -12.47 12.04 11.68
C SER A 61 -11.10 12.00 12.37
N VAL A 62 -11.05 11.35 13.54
CA VAL A 62 -9.83 11.21 14.33
C VAL A 62 -9.48 9.74 14.50
N LEU A 63 -8.27 9.37 14.07
CA LEU A 63 -7.72 8.03 14.30
C LEU A 63 -6.74 8.10 15.49
N PRO A 64 -6.96 7.38 16.60
CA PRO A 64 -6.17 7.55 17.82
C PRO A 64 -4.74 7.01 17.73
N ASN A 65 -4.51 5.99 16.89
CA ASN A 65 -3.22 5.30 16.76
C ASN A 65 -2.85 5.16 15.28
N ALA A 66 -2.70 6.30 14.60
CA ALA A 66 -2.30 6.33 13.20
C ALA A 66 -0.82 5.95 13.05
N LYS A 67 -0.52 5.17 12.01
CA LYS A 67 0.82 4.67 11.72
C LYS A 67 1.19 4.98 10.28
N LEU A 68 2.42 5.41 10.07
CA LEU A 68 2.98 5.66 8.76
C LEU A 68 4.15 4.70 8.49
N ALA A 69 3.98 3.81 7.54
CA ALA A 69 5.06 2.98 7.05
C ALA A 69 5.97 3.79 6.12
N TYR A 70 7.28 3.66 6.26
CA TYR A 70 8.23 4.36 5.41
C TYR A 70 9.54 3.60 5.27
N LYS A 71 10.30 3.89 4.21
CA LYS A 71 11.65 3.38 4.02
C LYS A 71 12.63 4.53 3.85
N THR A 72 13.82 4.35 4.39
CA THR A 72 14.96 5.27 4.24
C THR A 72 16.10 4.56 3.55
N LEU A 73 16.76 5.23 2.62
CA LEU A 73 17.87 4.72 1.81
C LEU A 73 19.00 5.76 1.77
N GLY A 74 20.23 5.29 1.60
CA GLY A 74 21.42 6.13 1.76
C GLY A 74 21.63 6.64 3.20
N LYS A 75 22.47 7.69 3.34
CA LYS A 75 22.87 8.26 4.63
C LYS A 75 22.59 9.76 4.69
N LEU A 76 21.91 10.19 5.75
CA LEU A 76 21.71 11.61 6.05
C LEU A 76 23.05 12.24 6.46
N ASN A 77 23.40 13.36 5.81
CA ASN A 77 24.61 14.11 6.13
C ASN A 77 24.43 15.00 7.37
N GLU A 78 25.53 15.55 7.90
CA GLU A 78 25.55 16.28 9.18
C GLU A 78 24.66 17.52 9.17
N ASP A 79 24.64 18.26 8.06
CA ASP A 79 23.81 19.47 7.86
C ASP A 79 22.38 19.16 7.40
N LYS A 80 22.05 17.87 7.21
CA LYS A 80 20.75 17.35 6.72
C LYS A 80 20.30 17.94 5.38
N SER A 81 21.21 18.47 4.57
CA SER A 81 20.88 19.13 3.30
C SER A 81 20.68 18.17 2.13
N ASN A 82 20.97 16.87 2.29
CA ASN A 82 20.87 15.87 1.23
C ASN A 82 19.57 15.04 1.23
N ALA A 83 18.57 15.42 2.02
CA ALA A 83 17.32 14.68 2.15
C ALA A 83 16.36 14.88 0.95
N ILE A 84 15.86 13.80 0.37
CA ILE A 84 14.88 13.79 -0.73
C ILE A 84 13.68 12.92 -0.32
N LEU A 85 12.46 13.39 -0.59
CA LEU A 85 11.26 12.58 -0.43
C LEU A 85 10.75 12.12 -1.80
N ILE A 86 10.52 10.82 -1.96
CA ILE A 86 9.93 10.23 -3.16
C ILE A 86 8.55 9.65 -2.86
N ALA A 87 7.52 10.16 -3.55
CA ALA A 87 6.18 9.58 -3.49
C ALA A 87 6.06 8.39 -4.45
N HIS A 88 5.09 7.52 -4.18
CA HIS A 88 4.80 6.35 -5.01
C HIS A 88 3.50 6.55 -5.80
N PRO A 89 3.32 5.86 -6.94
CA PRO A 89 2.07 5.91 -7.71
C PRO A 89 0.88 5.30 -6.94
N VAL A 90 -0.33 5.56 -7.43
CA VAL A 90 -1.56 4.97 -6.90
C VAL A 90 -1.47 3.44 -6.89
N GLY A 91 -1.85 2.83 -5.77
CA GLY A 91 -1.74 1.38 -5.55
C GLY A 91 -0.34 0.89 -5.22
N GLY A 92 0.68 1.75 -5.33
CA GLY A 92 2.06 1.42 -5.06
C GLY A 92 2.46 1.48 -3.57
N THR A 93 3.74 1.19 -3.36
CA THR A 93 4.45 1.27 -2.09
C THR A 93 5.84 1.88 -2.32
N HIS A 94 6.62 2.03 -1.26
CA HIS A 94 8.03 2.40 -1.34
C HIS A 94 8.85 1.53 -2.32
N GLU A 95 8.59 0.22 -2.42
CA GLU A 95 9.30 -0.66 -3.40
C GLU A 95 9.09 -0.17 -4.84
N ASN A 96 7.90 0.35 -5.16
CA ASN A 96 7.62 0.91 -6.48
C ASN A 96 8.37 2.24 -6.69
N ALA A 97 8.43 3.10 -5.68
CA ALA A 97 9.19 4.35 -5.75
C ALA A 97 10.68 4.08 -5.95
N GLU A 98 11.24 3.11 -5.22
CA GLU A 98 12.63 2.65 -5.38
C GLU A 98 12.89 2.15 -6.80
N ARG A 99 12.05 1.25 -7.30
CA ARG A 99 12.18 0.71 -8.66
C ARG A 99 12.09 1.78 -9.75
N ILE A 100 11.22 2.76 -9.59
CA ILE A 100 11.02 3.82 -10.60
C ILE A 100 12.17 4.82 -10.58
N HIS A 101 12.63 5.24 -9.40
CA HIS A 101 13.53 6.38 -9.26
C HIS A 101 15.01 5.99 -9.09
N LEU A 102 15.30 4.81 -8.55
CA LEU A 102 16.64 4.43 -8.09
C LEU A 102 17.24 3.26 -8.88
N GLU A 103 16.43 2.30 -9.34
CA GLU A 103 16.95 1.16 -10.09
C GLU A 103 17.49 1.57 -11.47
N GLY A 104 18.74 1.22 -11.76
CA GLY A 104 19.40 1.45 -13.04
C GLY A 104 20.69 2.28 -12.92
N ASN A 105 21.53 2.24 -13.94
CA ASN A 105 22.82 2.93 -13.92
C ASN A 105 22.66 4.43 -14.20
N GLY A 106 23.39 5.27 -13.47
CA GLY A 106 23.47 6.72 -13.73
C GLY A 106 22.20 7.50 -13.38
N ARG A 107 21.39 7.03 -12.43
CA ARG A 107 20.20 7.74 -11.97
C ARG A 107 20.54 9.08 -11.32
N ALA A 108 19.66 10.06 -11.52
CA ALA A 108 19.81 11.40 -10.95
C ALA A 108 19.70 11.38 -9.41
N ILE A 109 18.79 10.56 -8.88
CA ILE A 109 18.67 10.26 -7.46
C ILE A 109 19.43 8.96 -7.20
N SER A 110 20.29 8.96 -6.18
CA SER A 110 21.19 7.86 -5.84
C SER A 110 21.49 7.91 -4.34
N GLU A 111 21.53 6.72 -3.72
CA GLU A 111 21.81 6.50 -2.30
C GLU A 111 23.21 6.94 -1.87
N ASP A 112 24.17 6.97 -2.81
CA ASP A 112 25.55 7.42 -2.56
C ASP A 112 25.61 8.93 -2.26
N LYS A 113 24.63 9.69 -2.77
CA LYS A 113 24.60 11.16 -2.71
C LYS A 113 23.47 11.70 -1.84
N HIS A 114 22.38 10.96 -1.70
CA HIS A 114 21.13 11.45 -1.12
C HIS A 114 20.65 10.55 0.00
N PHE A 115 20.02 11.15 1.00
CA PHE A 115 19.20 10.45 1.95
C PHE A 115 17.77 10.44 1.46
N ILE A 116 17.27 9.28 1.04
CA ILE A 116 15.98 9.16 0.37
C ILE A 116 14.95 8.65 1.36
N VAL A 117 13.80 9.32 1.43
CA VAL A 117 12.65 8.98 2.25
C VAL A 117 11.49 8.58 1.33
N ALA A 118 11.03 7.34 1.45
CA ALA A 118 9.92 6.78 0.69
C ALA A 118 8.75 6.45 1.65
N PRO A 119 7.85 7.40 1.92
CA PRO A 119 6.68 7.17 2.76
C PRO A 119 5.60 6.38 2.01
N ASN A 120 4.87 5.56 2.74
CA ASN A 120 3.70 4.83 2.24
C ASN A 120 2.44 5.60 2.66
N MET A 121 1.56 5.89 1.70
CA MET A 121 0.35 6.68 1.97
C MET A 121 -0.68 5.93 2.82
N PHE A 122 -1.50 6.65 3.58
CA PHE A 122 -2.70 6.08 4.20
C PHE A 122 -3.57 5.38 3.17
N GLY A 123 -4.19 4.26 3.57
CA GLY A 123 -5.03 3.44 2.68
C GLY A 123 -4.24 2.51 1.75
N ASN A 124 -2.91 2.60 1.71
CA ASN A 124 -2.08 1.75 0.85
C ASN A 124 -1.78 0.36 1.44
N GLY A 125 -2.41 -0.03 2.54
CA GLY A 125 -2.28 -1.34 3.18
C GLY A 125 -0.99 -1.58 3.99
N LEU A 126 0.01 -0.68 3.94
CA LEU A 126 1.19 -0.71 4.82
C LEU A 126 1.06 0.29 5.97
N SER A 127 0.80 1.56 5.64
CA SER A 127 0.38 2.57 6.62
C SER A 127 -1.05 2.28 7.10
N SER A 128 -1.54 3.01 8.10
CA SER A 128 -2.93 2.88 8.54
C SER A 128 -3.90 2.91 7.36
N SER A 129 -4.68 1.86 7.24
CA SER A 129 -5.52 1.57 6.09
C SER A 129 -6.77 0.81 6.50
N PRO A 130 -7.82 0.80 5.66
CA PRO A 130 -9.01 -0.02 5.88
C PRO A 130 -8.71 -1.50 6.17
N SER A 131 -7.65 -2.04 5.58
CA SER A 131 -7.29 -3.45 5.64
C SER A 131 -6.47 -3.86 6.87
N ASN A 132 -5.91 -2.90 7.62
CA ASN A 132 -4.97 -3.19 8.72
C ASN A 132 -5.26 -2.38 10.00
N THR A 133 -6.27 -1.52 9.97
CA THR A 133 -6.74 -0.77 11.14
C THR A 133 -7.82 -1.58 11.83
N SER A 134 -7.78 -1.67 13.16
CA SER A 134 -8.80 -2.38 13.93
C SER A 134 -10.11 -1.60 13.99
N ALA A 135 -11.21 -2.31 14.30
CA ALA A 135 -12.48 -1.69 14.66
C ALA A 135 -12.29 -0.62 15.76
N PRO A 136 -13.04 0.49 15.72
CA PRO A 136 -14.18 0.77 14.82
C PRO A 136 -13.80 1.41 13.48
N PHE A 137 -12.51 1.49 13.12
CA PHE A 137 -12.03 2.18 11.92
C PHE A 137 -11.63 1.22 10.80
N ASP A 138 -12.04 -0.04 10.88
CA ASP A 138 -11.74 -1.06 9.88
C ASP A 138 -12.66 -0.96 8.65
N GLY A 139 -12.14 -1.43 7.50
CA GLY A 139 -12.91 -1.51 6.25
C GLY A 139 -13.59 -0.19 5.86
N PRO A 140 -14.92 -0.18 5.64
CA PRO A 140 -15.65 1.01 5.18
C PRO A 140 -15.71 2.13 6.22
N ASN A 141 -15.39 1.85 7.49
CA ASN A 141 -15.42 2.85 8.56
C ASN A 141 -14.11 3.65 8.65
N PHE A 142 -13.10 3.31 7.85
CA PHE A 142 -11.84 4.03 7.84
C PHE A 142 -12.06 5.50 7.38
N PRO A 143 -11.37 6.48 7.97
CA PRO A 143 -11.53 7.89 7.60
C PRO A 143 -11.37 8.14 6.10
N ALA A 144 -12.17 9.07 5.57
CA ALA A 144 -11.97 9.56 4.21
C ALA A 144 -10.64 10.32 4.15
N VAL A 145 -9.68 9.75 3.44
CA VAL A 145 -8.30 10.26 3.31
C VAL A 145 -8.18 11.18 2.11
N THR A 146 -7.54 12.33 2.31
CA THR A 146 -7.15 13.25 1.23
C THR A 146 -5.65 13.22 0.98
N ILE A 147 -5.20 13.83 -0.12
CA ILE A 147 -3.77 14.05 -0.35
C ILE A 147 -3.19 15.00 0.71
N TYR A 148 -3.98 15.97 1.20
CA TYR A 148 -3.57 16.87 2.27
C TYR A 148 -3.20 16.11 3.56
N ASP A 149 -4.00 15.10 3.93
CA ASP A 149 -3.72 14.26 5.10
C ASP A 149 -2.41 13.50 4.94
N ASN A 150 -2.15 12.95 3.75
CA ASN A 150 -0.89 12.27 3.46
C ASN A 150 0.31 13.23 3.52
N VAL A 151 0.20 14.44 2.96
CA VAL A 151 1.26 15.45 3.04
C VAL A 151 1.52 15.85 4.49
N ARG A 152 0.47 15.99 5.33
CA ARG A 152 0.64 16.27 6.77
C ARG A 152 1.34 15.12 7.50
N ALA A 153 0.97 13.88 7.23
CA ALA A 153 1.63 12.72 7.82
C ALA A 153 3.11 12.64 7.40
N GLN A 154 3.40 12.88 6.11
CA GLN A 154 4.77 12.95 5.59
C GLN A 154 5.57 14.09 6.20
N HIS A 155 4.96 15.27 6.37
CA HIS A 155 5.60 16.39 7.05
C HIS A 155 5.99 16.01 8.48
N LYS A 156 5.07 15.42 9.25
CA LYS A 156 5.36 14.91 10.61
C LYS A 156 6.52 13.91 10.62
N LEU A 157 6.53 12.94 9.70
CA LEU A 157 7.65 12.00 9.56
C LEU A 157 8.98 12.75 9.33
N VAL A 158 9.00 13.70 8.41
CA VAL A 158 10.23 14.42 8.06
C VAL A 158 10.71 15.29 9.22
N THR A 159 9.82 16.02 9.89
CA THR A 159 10.18 16.99 10.92
C THR A 159 10.32 16.39 12.31
N GLU A 160 9.46 15.45 12.70
CA GLU A 160 9.39 14.92 14.07
C GLU A 160 10.28 13.68 14.22
N GLU A 161 10.14 12.68 13.32
CA GLU A 161 10.91 11.43 13.39
C GLU A 161 12.33 11.60 12.83
N LEU A 162 12.47 12.20 11.64
CA LEU A 162 13.76 12.32 10.97
C LEU A 162 14.50 13.62 11.33
N SER A 163 13.83 14.55 12.02
CA SER A 163 14.38 15.84 12.45
C SER A 163 15.00 16.64 11.28
N ILE A 164 14.37 16.61 10.11
CA ILE A 164 14.78 17.33 8.89
C ILE A 164 13.87 18.56 8.74
N SER A 165 14.45 19.74 8.67
CA SER A 165 13.71 21.01 8.54
C SER A 165 13.47 21.41 7.08
N LYS A 166 14.27 20.90 6.14
CA LYS A 166 14.18 21.23 4.72
C LYS A 166 14.56 20.03 3.87
N LEU A 167 13.72 19.70 2.91
CA LEU A 167 14.01 18.72 1.88
C LEU A 167 14.70 19.40 0.69
N LYS A 168 15.71 18.73 0.14
CA LYS A 168 16.37 19.13 -1.11
C LYS A 168 15.44 19.03 -2.30
N LEU A 169 14.59 18.00 -2.30
CA LEU A 169 13.63 17.71 -3.36
C LEU A 169 12.45 16.90 -2.80
N VAL A 170 11.27 17.15 -3.35
CA VAL A 170 10.10 16.27 -3.25
C VAL A 170 9.67 15.94 -4.68
N THR A 171 9.51 14.65 -5.00
CA THR A 171 9.15 14.19 -6.35
C THR A 171 8.33 12.90 -6.30
N GLY A 172 7.56 12.60 -7.34
CA GLY A 172 6.79 11.36 -7.47
C GLY A 172 5.80 11.40 -8.62
#